data_AF-A0A8J7KKD1-F1
#
_entry.id   AF-A0A8J7KKD1-F1
#
_cell.length_a   1.000
_cell.length_b   1.000
_cell.length_c   1.000
_cell.angle_alpha   90.00
_cell.angle_beta   90.00
_cell.angle_gamma   90.00
#
_symmetry.space_group_name_H-M   'P 1'
#
loop_
_entity.id
_entity.type
_entity.pdbx_description
1 polymer ?
#
loop_
_entity_poly.entity_id
_entity_poly.type
_entity_poly.pdbx_seq_one_letter_code
_entity_poly.pdbx_strand_id
1 'polypeptide(L)'
;MEQRPFNASPVYHGDSRPATWPVGKWQVVRTRLPRDAAGRELVLECTELRDRGQALAMFDRWRDDPAVAAGEQRIKVVELES
;
A
#
# COMPACT_ATOMS: atom_id res chain seq x y z
N MET A 1 17.24 -11.54 3.99
CA MET A 1 16.05 -10.66 4.00
C MET A 1 16.14 -9.83 2.73
N GLU A 2 15.58 -10.34 1.65
CA GLU A 2 15.79 -9.82 0.30
C GLU A 2 14.46 -9.29 -0.23
N GLN A 3 14.33 -7.96 -0.26
CA GLN A 3 13.16 -7.29 -0.83
C GLN A 3 13.24 -7.39 -2.35
N ARG A 4 12.32 -8.11 -3.00
CA ARG A 4 12.27 -8.15 -4.46
C ARG A 4 11.25 -7.12 -4.97
N PRO A 5 11.65 -6.15 -5.81
CA PRO A 5 10.70 -5.27 -6.48
C PRO A 5 9.90 -6.07 -7.51
N PHE A 6 8.57 -5.99 -7.48
CA PHE A 6 7.71 -6.70 -8.41
C PHE A 6 7.69 -5.99 -9.78
N ASN A 7 8.16 -6.69 -10.81
CA ASN A 7 8.11 -6.24 -12.20
C ASN A 7 6.73 -6.57 -12.78
N ALA A 8 5.92 -5.55 -13.07
CA ALA A 8 4.55 -5.70 -13.54
C ALA A 8 4.50 -6.22 -14.97
N SER A 9 3.87 -7.38 -15.19
CA SER A 9 3.33 -7.77 -16.49
C SER A 9 2.04 -8.55 -16.24
N PRO A 10 0.85 -7.95 -16.42
CA PRO A 10 -0.41 -8.67 -16.27
C PRO A 10 -0.76 -9.34 -17.60
N VAL A 11 -0.70 -10.67 -17.65
CA VAL A 11 -1.42 -11.45 -18.66
C VAL A 11 -2.80 -11.75 -18.09
N TYR A 12 -3.82 -11.03 -18.58
CA TYR A 12 -5.21 -11.18 -18.14
C TYR A 12 -5.88 -12.29 -18.98
N HIS A 13 -5.99 -13.50 -18.44
CA HIS A 13 -6.89 -14.52 -18.98
C HIS A 13 -8.20 -14.47 -18.19
N GLY A 14 -9.29 -14.18 -18.88
CA GLY A 14 -10.64 -14.16 -18.31
C GLY A 14 -11.07 -15.56 -17.91
N ASP A 15 -10.94 -15.88 -16.62
CA ASP A 15 -11.58 -17.03 -15.98
C ASP A 15 -12.46 -16.53 -14.83
N SER A 16 -13.78 -16.68 -14.99
CA SER A 16 -14.82 -16.29 -14.04
C SER A 16 -14.91 -17.25 -12.86
N ARG A 17 -13.86 -17.35 -12.06
CA ARG A 17 -13.94 -17.77 -10.66
C ARG A 17 -13.83 -16.50 -9.81
N PRO A 18 -14.47 -16.37 -8.63
CA PRO A 18 -13.98 -15.41 -7.66
C PRO A 18 -12.54 -15.84 -7.41
N ALA A 19 -11.57 -15.12 -7.99
CA ALA A 19 -10.18 -15.32 -7.67
C ALA A 19 -10.13 -15.11 -6.15
N THR A 20 -10.12 -16.21 -5.40
CA THR A 20 -9.78 -16.19 -3.97
C THR A 20 -8.34 -15.73 -3.99
N TRP A 21 -8.17 -14.42 -3.92
CA TRP A 21 -6.88 -13.78 -3.80
C TRP A 21 -6.15 -14.51 -2.67
N PRO A 22 -4.88 -14.90 -2.86
CA PRO A 22 -4.14 -15.54 -1.79
C PRO A 22 -4.25 -14.65 -0.55
N VAL A 23 -4.52 -15.27 0.61
CA VAL A 23 -4.59 -14.58 1.90
C VAL A 23 -3.18 -14.13 2.24
N GLY A 24 -2.75 -13.03 1.62
CA GLY A 24 -1.53 -12.32 1.93
C GLY A 24 -1.80 -11.35 3.07
N LYS A 25 -0.78 -11.09 3.89
CA LYS A 25 -0.87 -10.04 4.89
C LYS A 25 -0.42 -8.74 4.20
N TRP A 26 -1.32 -7.79 3.99
CA TRP A 26 -1.04 -6.51 3.36
C TRP A 26 -0.96 -5.41 4.41
N GLN A 27 -0.19 -4.37 4.14
CA GLN A 27 -0.06 -3.23 5.03
C GLN A 27 -0.16 -1.94 4.22
N VAL A 28 -1.03 -1.02 4.64
CA VAL A 28 -1.13 0.34 4.09
C VAL A 28 -0.58 1.29 5.13
N VAL A 29 0.46 2.03 4.77
CA VAL A 29 1.18 2.94 5.65
C VAL A 29 1.05 4.36 5.11
N ARG A 30 0.53 5.26 5.95
CA ARG A 30 0.45 6.70 5.71
C ARG A 30 1.54 7.39 6.50
N THR A 31 2.42 8.11 5.82
CA THR A 31 3.52 8.86 6.42
C THR A 31 3.37 10.35 6.14
N ARG A 32 3.68 11.19 7.13
CA ARG A 32 3.82 12.63 6.95
C ARG A 32 5.22 13.00 6.45
N LEU A 33 5.24 13.98 5.56
CA LEU A 33 6.35 14.79 5.09
C LEU A 33 6.04 16.24 5.56
N PRO A 34 6.95 16.99 6.18
CA PRO A 34 8.39 16.87 6.12
C PRO A 34 8.96 15.82 7.07
N ARG A 35 10.18 15.41 6.73
CA ARG A 35 11.05 14.63 7.61
C ARG A 35 11.28 15.40 8.91
N ASP A 36 11.39 14.69 10.03
CA ASP A 36 11.80 15.32 11.30
C ASP A 36 13.20 15.94 11.18
N ALA A 37 13.68 16.63 12.22
CA ALA A 37 15.02 17.22 12.26
C ALA A 37 16.15 16.20 12.01
N ALA A 38 15.86 14.90 12.13
CA ALA A 38 16.77 13.78 11.87
C ALA A 38 16.56 13.14 10.48
N GLY A 39 15.72 13.70 9.62
CA GLY A 39 15.49 13.18 8.27
C GLY A 39 14.52 11.99 8.19
N ARG A 40 13.74 11.69 9.25
CA ARG A 40 12.85 10.53 9.30
C ARG A 40 11.42 10.88 8.88
N GLU A 41 10.83 10.05 8.03
CA GLU A 41 9.39 10.10 7.71
C GLU A 41 8.59 9.68 8.96
N LEU A 42 7.52 10.41 9.31
CA LEU A 42 6.70 10.08 10.48
C LEU A 42 5.50 9.24 10.05
N VAL A 43 5.40 8.00 10.54
CA VAL A 43 4.21 7.16 10.30
C VAL A 43 3.03 7.75 11.08
N LEU A 44 1.99 8.15 10.35
CA LEU A 44 0.74 8.65 10.90
C LEU A 44 -0.23 7.50 11.17
N GLU A 45 -0.37 6.61 10.19
CA GLU A 45 -1.32 5.51 10.25
C GLU A 45 -0.73 4.29 9.55
N CYS A 46 -1.01 3.11 10.11
CA CYS A 46 -0.55 1.84 9.58
C CYS A 46 -1.68 0.82 9.78
N THR A 47 -2.21 0.30 8.68
CA THR A 47 -3.34 -0.64 8.70
C THR A 47 -2.94 -1.95 8.03
N GLU A 48 -3.09 -3.05 8.75
CA GLU A 48 -2.88 -4.39 8.21
C GLU A 48 -4.19 -4.98 7.71
N LEU A 49 -4.16 -5.58 6.52
CA LEU A 49 -5.32 -6.09 5.81
C LEU A 49 -5.03 -7.50 5.30
N ARG A 50 -6.04 -8.36 5.26
CA ARG A 50 -5.89 -9.77 4.84
C ARG A 50 -6.06 -9.99 3.34
N ASP A 51 -6.41 -8.93 2.62
CA ASP A 51 -6.75 -8.97 1.21
C ASP A 51 -6.16 -7.75 0.50
N ARG A 52 -5.68 -7.99 -0.72
CA ARG A 52 -5.09 -6.95 -1.57
C ARG A 52 -6.11 -5.92 -2.01
N GLY A 53 -7.34 -6.35 -2.33
CA GLY A 53 -8.43 -5.46 -2.74
C GLY A 53 -8.75 -4.44 -1.66
N GLN A 54 -8.82 -4.87 -0.39
CA GLN A 54 -8.99 -3.98 0.75
C GLN A 54 -7.85 -2.97 0.89
N ALA A 55 -6.60 -3.41 0.70
CA ALA A 55 -5.43 -2.54 0.78
C ALA A 55 -5.43 -1.46 -0.31
N LEU A 56 -5.80 -1.83 -1.54
CA LEU A 56 -5.95 -0.89 -2.65
C LEU A 56 -7.12 0.08 -2.45
N ALA A 57 -8.26 -0.40 -1.96
CA ALA A 57 -9.41 0.45 -1.66
C ALA A 57 -9.08 1.52 -0.59
N MET A 58 -8.31 1.14 0.43
CA MET A 58 -7.84 2.08 1.45
C MET A 58 -6.80 3.07 0.88
N PHE A 59 -5.87 2.58 0.05
CA PHE A 59 -4.93 3.43 -0.65
C PHE A 59 -5.64 4.49 -1.49
N ASP A 60 -6.60 4.10 -2.34
CA ASP A 60 -7.33 5.03 -3.19
C ASP A 60 -8.11 6.06 -2.36
N ARG A 61 -8.75 5.62 -1.26
CA ARG A 61 -9.43 6.52 -0.33
C ARG A 61 -8.50 7.60 0.24
N TRP A 62 -7.27 7.24 0.61
CA TRP A 62 -6.30 8.20 1.16
C TRP A 62 -5.59 8.99 0.07
N ARG A 63 -5.47 8.46 -1.15
CA ARG A 63 -4.81 9.14 -2.27
C ARG A 63 -5.52 10.45 -2.61
N ASP A 64 -6.84 10.49 -2.44
CA ASP A 64 -7.65 11.70 -2.65
C ASP A 64 -7.56 12.69 -1.47
N ASP A 65 -6.78 12.41 -0.43
CA ASP A 65 -6.57 13.34 0.68
C ASP A 65 -5.74 14.56 0.23
N PRO A 66 -6.19 15.79 0.53
CA PRO A 66 -5.50 17.02 0.13
C PRO A 66 -4.02 17.07 0.56
N ALA A 67 -3.68 16.50 1.72
CA ALA A 67 -2.30 16.49 2.21
C ALA A 67 -1.40 15.55 1.38
N VAL A 68 -1.97 14.51 0.76
CA VAL A 68 -1.26 13.64 -0.18
C VAL A 68 -1.07 14.36 -1.51
N ALA A 69 -2.11 15.05 -2.00
CA ALA A 69 -2.02 15.87 -3.21
C ALA A 69 -1.03 17.03 -3.08
N ALA A 70 -0.93 17.64 -1.89
CA ALA A 70 0.04 18.69 -1.56
C ALA A 70 1.47 18.16 -1.36
N GLY A 71 1.68 16.84 -1.37
CA GLY A 71 2.98 16.22 -1.12
C GLY A 71 3.44 16.27 0.33
N GLU A 72 2.57 16.67 1.26
CA GLU A 72 2.82 16.65 2.70
C GLU A 72 2.67 15.24 3.28
N GLN A 73 2.13 14.30 2.52
CA GLN A 73 1.95 12.94 2.96
C GLN A 73 2.19 11.96 1.83
N ARG A 74 2.56 10.75 2.21
CA ARG A 74 2.80 9.65 1.31
C ARG A 74 2.10 8.41 1.82
N ILE A 75 1.56 7.63 0.90
CA ILE A 75 0.94 6.34 1.20
C ILE A 75 1.78 5.25 0.53
N LYS A 76 2.01 4.16 1.25
CA LYS A 76 2.71 2.97 0.76
C LYS A 76 1.82 1.77 1.01
N VAL A 77 1.66 0.91 0.01
CA VAL A 77 1.02 -0.40 0.15
C VAL A 77 2.13 -1.44 0.07
N VAL A 78 2.22 -2.31 1.08
CA VAL A 78 3.27 -3.29 1.25
C VAL A 78 2.62 -4.66 1.40
N GLU A 79 3.13 -5.64 0.66
CA GLU A 79 2.84 -7.05 0.92
C GLU A 79 3.81 -7.54 2.01
N LEU A 80 3.27 -8.07 3.10
CA LEU A 80 4.02 -8.70 4.17
C LEU A 80 4.10 -10.19 3.86
N GLU A 81 5.32 -10.68 3.66
CA GLU A 81 5.58 -12.11 3.57
C GLU A 81 5.16 -12.77 4.90
N SER A 82 4.43 -13.88 4.80
CA SER A 82 4.00 -14.70 5.95
C SER A 82 5.08 -15.70 6.35
#